data_AF-A0A3M1HQ60-F1
#
_entry.id   AF-A0A3M1HQ60-F1
#
_cell.length_a   1.000
_cell.length_b   1.000
_cell.length_c   1.000
_cell.angle_alpha   90.00
_cell.angle_beta   90.00
_cell.angle_gamma   90.00
#
_symmetry.space_group_name_H-M   'P 1'
#
loop_
_entity.id
_entity.type
_entity.pdbx_description
1 polymer ?
#
loop_
_entity_poly.entity_id
_entity_poly.type
_entity_poly.pdbx_seq_one_letter_code
_entity_poly.pdbx_strand_id
1 'polypeptide(L)'
;MKNLFFFLSILFLFSFCHCEQGKILSFSPKTKRKENRRLLAQKNKKGNPKKAYRMNSRAFPPGFFRKEMARLVIRLSKEARKQKSSFILITQNGNSLLSYDYPPRRPRIRYLKAIHGVGQESLFFGHSGMDKPTPKAEQKELLAYLRFAKRFGKWILVTDYCKDKKK
;
A
#
# COMPACT_ATOMS: atom_id res chain seq x y z
N MET A 1 -4.16 -10.31 39.52
CA MET A 1 -2.84 -10.10 38.90
C MET A 1 -2.43 -11.35 38.15
N LYS A 2 -2.38 -11.31 36.82
CA LYS A 2 -1.53 -12.15 35.94
C LYS A 2 -1.73 -11.70 34.48
N ASN A 3 -0.77 -10.89 34.05
CA ASN A 3 -0.15 -10.87 32.72
C ASN A 3 -0.92 -10.26 31.55
N LEU A 4 -0.97 -8.93 31.65
CA LEU A 4 -0.82 -7.91 30.62
C LEU A 4 0.35 -8.21 29.65
N PHE A 5 0.10 -8.71 28.43
CA PHE A 5 1.04 -8.60 27.29
C PHE A 5 0.25 -8.56 25.98
N PHE A 6 -0.19 -7.35 25.63
CA PHE A 6 -0.90 -7.05 24.39
C PHE A 6 0.13 -6.70 23.31
N PHE A 7 0.68 -7.70 22.61
CA PHE A 7 1.56 -7.43 21.45
C PHE A 7 0.73 -7.09 20.22
N LEU A 8 0.64 -5.79 19.95
CA LEU A 8 0.05 -5.16 18.78
C LEU A 8 1.02 -5.33 17.58
N SER A 9 0.97 -6.47 16.89
CA SER A 9 1.73 -6.66 15.66
C SER A 9 1.02 -6.01 14.46
N ILE A 10 1.10 -4.69 14.38
CA ILE A 10 0.70 -3.93 13.18
C ILE A 10 1.81 -4.05 12.16
N LEU A 11 1.59 -4.88 11.14
CA LEU A 11 2.46 -4.91 9.97
C LEU A 11 2.02 -3.78 9.02
N PHE A 12 2.66 -2.62 9.11
CA PHE A 12 2.56 -1.54 8.11
C PHE A 12 3.24 -1.99 6.82
N LEU A 13 2.47 -2.56 5.90
CA LEU A 13 2.89 -2.73 4.51
C LEU A 13 2.78 -1.36 3.82
N PHE A 14 3.91 -0.64 3.74
CA PHE A 14 4.08 0.55 2.92
C PHE A 14 3.67 0.25 1.48
N SER A 15 2.53 0.77 1.05
CA SER A 15 2.16 0.84 -0.36
C SER A 15 2.69 2.15 -0.91
N PHE A 16 3.98 2.18 -1.28
CA PHE A 16 4.50 3.24 -2.12
C PHE A 16 3.89 3.08 -3.51
N CYS A 17 2.78 3.77 -3.74
CA CYS A 17 2.35 4.17 -5.07
C CYS A 17 2.26 5.70 -5.06
N HIS A 18 3.45 6.34 -5.08
CA HIS A 18 3.59 7.71 -5.51
C HIS A 18 4.45 7.70 -6.76
N CYS A 19 3.83 8.11 -7.87
CA CYS A 19 4.50 8.34 -9.13
C CYS A 19 5.06 9.76 -9.08
N GLU A 20 6.25 9.95 -8.52
CA GLU A 20 7.09 11.12 -8.84
C GLU A 20 8.57 10.71 -8.89
N GLN A 21 9.10 10.80 -10.10
CA GLN A 21 10.47 11.13 -10.48
C GLN A 21 11.62 10.71 -9.55
N GLY A 22 12.16 9.52 -9.81
CA GLY A 22 13.60 9.26 -9.91
C GLY A 22 14.50 9.61 -8.71
N LYS A 23 14.71 8.63 -7.82
CA LYS A 23 16.02 8.12 -7.33
C LYS A 23 15.78 7.07 -6.25
N ILE A 24 16.22 5.83 -6.48
CA ILE A 24 16.14 4.72 -5.51
C ILE A 24 17.48 4.59 -4.81
N LEU A 25 17.52 4.88 -3.50
CA LEU A 25 18.59 4.44 -2.61
C LEU A 25 18.23 3.05 -2.09
N SER A 26 18.93 2.02 -2.57
CA SER A 26 18.79 0.65 -2.09
C SER A 26 19.92 0.30 -1.13
N PHE A 27 19.60 -0.03 0.12
CA PHE A 27 20.52 -0.66 1.07
C PHE A 27 20.33 -2.19 1.03
N SER A 28 21.40 -2.95 0.83
CA SER A 28 21.36 -4.43 0.81
C SER A 28 22.65 -5.02 1.41
N PRO A 29 22.59 -6.06 2.27
CA PRO A 29 23.72 -6.57 3.05
C PRO A 29 24.87 -7.11 2.17
N LYS A 30 26.12 -6.77 2.55
CA LYS A 30 27.34 -6.89 1.73
C LYS A 30 27.78 -8.32 1.36
N THR A 31 27.31 -9.36 2.04
CA THR A 31 27.89 -10.72 1.93
C THR A 31 27.36 -11.54 0.75
N LYS A 32 26.12 -11.32 0.28
CA LYS A 32 25.57 -11.99 -0.93
C LYS A 32 25.90 -11.28 -2.25
N ARG A 33 26.80 -10.29 -2.24
CA ARG A 33 27.10 -9.41 -3.39
C ARG A 33 28.04 -10.04 -4.41
N LYS A 34 28.99 -10.88 -3.99
CA LYS A 34 30.02 -11.43 -4.91
C LYS A 34 29.48 -12.58 -5.78
N GLU A 35 28.64 -13.43 -5.20
CA GLU A 35 28.05 -14.58 -5.90
C GLU A 35 26.93 -14.15 -6.86
N ASN A 36 26.06 -13.23 -6.44
CA ASN A 36 25.10 -12.60 -7.33
C ASN A 36 25.78 -11.79 -8.45
N ARG A 37 26.96 -11.19 -8.22
CA ARG A 37 27.72 -10.50 -9.28
C ARG A 37 28.25 -11.47 -10.35
N ARG A 38 28.61 -12.70 -10.00
CA ARG A 38 29.03 -13.72 -10.97
C ARG A 38 27.84 -14.23 -11.80
N LEU A 39 26.69 -14.47 -11.16
CA LEU A 39 25.44 -14.83 -11.85
C LEU A 39 24.91 -13.69 -12.75
N LEU A 40 25.06 -12.43 -12.32
CA LEU A 40 24.74 -11.26 -13.14
C LEU A 40 25.74 -11.05 -14.29
N ALA A 41 27.03 -11.32 -14.08
CA ALA A 41 28.05 -11.22 -15.13
C ALA A 41 27.87 -12.28 -16.23
N GLN A 42 27.44 -13.51 -15.88
CA GLN A 42 27.11 -14.53 -16.87
C GLN A 42 25.79 -14.24 -17.62
N LYS A 43 24.81 -13.59 -16.97
CA LYS A 43 23.57 -13.13 -17.65
C LYS A 43 23.76 -11.86 -18.50
N ASN A 44 24.83 -11.09 -18.28
CA ASN A 44 25.12 -9.84 -18.97
C ASN A 44 25.68 -9.99 -20.40
N LYS A 45 25.62 -11.18 -21.03
CA LYS A 45 25.76 -11.30 -22.49
C LYS A 45 24.45 -11.04 -23.25
N LYS A 46 23.31 -10.82 -22.58
CA LYS A 46 22.05 -10.45 -23.23
C LYS A 46 21.32 -9.33 -22.48
N GLY A 47 21.54 -8.10 -22.91
CA GLY A 47 20.59 -7.00 -22.75
C GLY A 47 20.76 -6.10 -21.51
N ASN A 48 20.66 -4.79 -21.75
CA ASN A 48 20.67 -3.75 -20.73
C ASN A 48 19.45 -3.88 -19.78
N PRO A 49 19.61 -4.04 -18.46
CA PRO A 49 18.51 -4.22 -17.51
C PRO A 49 17.55 -3.02 -17.45
N LYS A 50 18.00 -1.82 -17.82
CA LYS A 50 17.12 -0.64 -17.94
C LYS A 50 16.16 -0.74 -19.13
N LYS A 51 16.50 -1.54 -20.15
CA LYS A 51 15.65 -1.81 -21.32
C LYS A 51 14.54 -2.83 -20.99
N ALA A 52 14.77 -3.72 -20.03
CA ALA A 52 13.79 -4.71 -19.58
C ALA A 52 12.62 -4.11 -18.77
N TYR A 53 12.86 -3.06 -17.98
CA TYR A 53 11.78 -2.32 -17.30
C TYR A 53 11.04 -1.34 -18.23
N ARG A 54 11.69 -0.96 -19.34
CA ARG A 54 11.10 -0.20 -20.44
C ARG A 54 10.45 -1.14 -21.48
N MET A 55 9.98 -2.31 -21.05
CA MET A 55 9.21 -3.22 -21.90
C MET A 55 7.74 -2.81 -21.90
N ASN A 56 7.34 -2.24 -23.03
CA ASN A 56 5.99 -2.21 -23.61
C ASN A 56 4.84 -1.94 -22.64
N SER A 57 4.30 -0.72 -22.65
CA SER A 57 3.00 -0.38 -22.03
C SER A 57 1.82 -1.21 -22.57
N ARG A 58 2.05 -2.06 -23.59
CA ARG A 58 1.14 -3.10 -24.11
C ARG A 58 1.24 -4.45 -23.38
N ALA A 59 2.19 -4.65 -22.46
CA ALA A 59 2.47 -5.96 -21.85
C ALA A 59 1.44 -6.36 -20.77
N PHE A 60 0.71 -5.41 -20.21
CA PHE A 60 -0.27 -5.69 -19.16
C PHE A 60 -1.61 -5.01 -19.49
N PRO A 61 -2.74 -5.74 -19.38
CA PRO A 61 -4.05 -5.16 -19.66
C PRO A 61 -4.38 -4.05 -18.65
N PRO A 62 -5.26 -3.09 -19.02
CA PRO A 62 -5.74 -2.07 -18.10
C PRO A 62 -6.22 -2.67 -16.76
N GLY A 63 -5.75 -2.08 -15.66
CA GLY A 63 -6.12 -2.54 -14.30
C GLY A 63 -5.42 -3.81 -13.83
N PHE A 64 -4.45 -4.36 -14.58
CA PHE A 64 -3.66 -5.52 -14.16
C PHE A 64 -3.04 -5.34 -12.77
N PHE A 65 -2.25 -4.28 -12.56
CA PHE A 65 -1.59 -4.03 -11.27
C PHE A 65 -2.59 -3.84 -10.12
N ARG A 66 -3.73 -3.18 -10.38
CA ARG A 66 -4.80 -3.02 -9.39
C ARG A 66 -5.37 -4.40 -8.99
N LYS A 67 -5.55 -5.30 -9.97
CA LYS A 67 -6.02 -6.67 -9.74
C LYS A 67 -4.99 -7.51 -9.00
N GLU A 68 -3.72 -7.43 -9.37
CA GLU A 68 -2.65 -8.17 -8.70
C GLU A 68 -2.42 -7.68 -7.26
N MET A 69 -2.47 -6.37 -7.01
CA MET A 69 -2.38 -5.83 -5.66
C MET A 69 -3.53 -6.33 -4.77
N ALA A 70 -4.77 -6.30 -5.28
CA ALA A 70 -5.91 -6.84 -4.54
C ALA A 70 -5.74 -8.34 -4.23
N ARG A 71 -5.22 -9.14 -5.19
CA ARG A 71 -4.93 -10.56 -4.98
C ARG A 71 -3.83 -10.78 -3.95
N LEU A 72 -2.76 -9.98 -3.99
CA LEU A 72 -1.67 -10.05 -3.03
C LEU A 72 -2.18 -9.84 -1.61
N VAL A 73 -2.94 -8.77 -1.37
CA VAL A 73 -3.53 -8.47 -0.06
C VAL A 73 -4.44 -9.60 0.42
N ILE A 74 -5.29 -10.15 -0.46
CA ILE A 74 -6.16 -11.29 -0.13
C ILE A 74 -5.34 -12.52 0.27
N ARG A 75 -4.23 -12.81 -0.43
CA ARG A 75 -3.36 -13.95 -0.11
C ARG A 75 -2.64 -13.74 1.22
N LEU A 76 -2.05 -12.56 1.44
CA LEU A 76 -1.40 -12.21 2.72
C LEU A 76 -2.37 -12.37 3.89
N SER A 77 -3.59 -11.88 3.73
CA SER A 77 -4.67 -11.99 4.70
C SER A 77 -5.02 -13.45 5.04
N LYS A 78 -5.05 -14.33 4.04
CA LYS A 78 -5.28 -15.77 4.24
C LYS A 78 -4.11 -16.44 4.95
N GLU A 79 -2.88 -16.22 4.47
CA GLU A 79 -1.69 -16.86 5.05
C GLU A 79 -1.44 -16.40 6.50
N ALA A 80 -1.61 -15.10 6.79
CA ALA A 80 -1.48 -14.59 8.15
C ALA A 80 -2.52 -15.20 9.09
N ARG A 81 -3.76 -15.40 8.62
CA ARG A 81 -4.82 -16.04 9.43
C ARG A 81 -4.69 -17.54 9.61
N LYS A 82 -3.94 -18.24 8.74
CA LYS A 82 -3.55 -19.63 9.01
C LYS A 82 -2.63 -19.72 10.23
N GLN A 83 -1.75 -18.73 10.40
CA GLN A 83 -0.81 -18.69 11.53
C GLN A 83 -1.46 -18.11 12.80
N LYS A 84 -2.31 -17.09 12.64
CA LYS A 84 -3.04 -16.45 13.75
C LYS A 84 -4.44 -16.05 13.28
N SER A 85 -5.46 -16.83 13.64
CA SER A 85 -6.84 -16.62 13.20
C SER A 85 -7.38 -15.21 13.48
N SER A 86 -6.93 -14.58 14.58
CA SER A 86 -7.27 -13.22 14.98
C SER A 86 -6.41 -12.12 14.34
N PHE A 87 -5.60 -12.43 13.32
CA PHE A 87 -4.74 -11.45 12.65
C PHE A 87 -5.56 -10.34 11.98
N ILE A 88 -5.35 -9.11 12.44
CA ILE A 88 -5.98 -7.90 11.90
C ILE A 88 -5.12 -7.36 10.76
N LEU A 89 -5.77 -7.09 9.63
CA LEU A 89 -5.15 -6.50 8.44
C LEU A 89 -5.83 -5.16 8.13
N ILE A 90 -5.04 -4.09 8.19
CA ILE A 90 -5.45 -2.72 7.83
C ILE A 90 -4.50 -2.27 6.72
N THR A 91 -5.03 -1.86 5.57
CA THR A 91 -4.23 -1.37 4.44
C THR A 91 -4.08 0.13 4.51
N GLN A 92 -2.90 0.66 4.21
CA GLN A 92 -2.64 2.10 4.24
C GLN A 92 -2.68 2.66 2.81
N ASN A 93 -3.47 3.72 2.60
CA ASN A 93 -3.84 4.29 1.29
C ASN A 93 -4.46 3.24 0.34
N GLY A 94 -4.30 3.41 -0.98
CA GLY A 94 -4.76 2.43 -1.97
C GLY A 94 -6.28 2.25 -2.04
N ASN A 95 -7.06 3.21 -1.56
CA ASN A 95 -8.52 3.15 -1.42
C ASN A 95 -9.28 2.78 -2.71
N SER A 96 -8.69 3.05 -3.89
CA SER A 96 -9.26 2.61 -5.16
C SER A 96 -9.38 1.09 -5.31
N LEU A 97 -8.75 0.29 -4.44
CA LEU A 97 -8.89 -1.16 -4.37
C LEU A 97 -10.19 -1.63 -3.70
N LEU A 98 -10.96 -0.72 -3.08
CA LEU A 98 -12.23 -1.04 -2.43
C LEU A 98 -13.36 -1.26 -3.46
N SER A 99 -13.25 -0.63 -4.63
CA SER A 99 -14.27 -0.58 -5.68
C SER A 99 -13.69 -0.98 -7.04
N TYR A 100 -14.55 -1.37 -7.97
CA TYR A 100 -14.16 -1.49 -9.38
C TYR A 100 -14.22 -0.15 -10.13
N ASP A 101 -15.01 0.80 -9.61
CA ASP A 101 -15.34 2.05 -10.28
C ASP A 101 -14.85 3.26 -9.46
N TYR A 102 -14.74 4.40 -10.14
CA TYR A 102 -14.57 5.72 -9.55
C TYR A 102 -15.72 6.63 -10.05
N PRO A 103 -16.47 7.33 -9.16
CA PRO A 103 -16.49 7.19 -7.70
C PRO A 103 -16.87 5.77 -7.23
N PRO A 104 -16.58 5.39 -5.97
CA PRO A 104 -16.78 4.02 -5.51
C PRO A 104 -18.26 3.63 -5.44
N ARG A 105 -18.65 2.64 -6.24
CA ARG A 105 -20.03 2.13 -6.32
C ARG A 105 -20.07 0.61 -6.25
N ARG A 106 -19.34 -0.08 -7.14
CA ARG A 106 -19.32 -1.55 -7.17
C ARG A 106 -18.21 -2.13 -6.28
N PRO A 107 -18.57 -2.80 -5.17
CA PRO A 107 -17.58 -3.27 -4.19
C PRO A 107 -16.74 -4.44 -4.71
N ARG A 108 -15.44 -4.42 -4.36
CA ARG A 108 -14.57 -5.60 -4.47
C ARG A 108 -14.74 -6.48 -3.23
N ILE A 109 -15.85 -7.21 -3.15
CA ILE A 109 -16.26 -7.96 -1.95
C ILE A 109 -15.16 -8.87 -1.39
N ARG A 110 -14.42 -9.59 -2.24
CA ARG A 110 -13.32 -10.47 -1.77
C ARG A 110 -12.19 -9.69 -1.11
N TYR A 111 -11.89 -8.49 -1.61
CA TYR A 111 -10.88 -7.61 -1.03
C TYR A 111 -11.38 -7.02 0.29
N LEU A 112 -12.62 -6.50 0.30
CA LEU A 112 -13.26 -5.98 1.52
C LEU A 112 -13.33 -7.05 2.61
N LYS A 113 -13.67 -8.31 2.30
CA LYS A 113 -13.66 -9.41 3.29
C LYS A 113 -12.26 -9.77 3.81
N ALA A 114 -11.21 -9.43 3.06
CA ALA A 114 -9.83 -9.72 3.47
C ALA A 114 -9.24 -8.68 4.43
N ILE A 115 -9.84 -7.49 4.55
CA ILE A 115 -9.33 -6.41 5.39
C ILE A 115 -10.32 -6.06 6.50
N HIS A 116 -9.79 -5.53 7.60
CA HIS A 116 -10.57 -5.05 8.74
C HIS A 116 -10.72 -3.53 8.72
N GLY A 117 -9.76 -2.83 8.12
CA GLY A 117 -9.78 -1.38 8.02
C GLY A 117 -8.92 -0.85 6.88
N VAL A 118 -9.00 0.46 6.71
CA VAL A 118 -8.10 1.25 5.86
C VAL A 118 -7.51 2.39 6.68
N GLY A 119 -6.22 2.66 6.45
CA GLY A 119 -5.51 3.85 6.89
C GLY A 119 -5.47 4.87 5.75
N GLN A 120 -5.68 6.15 6.06
CA GLN A 120 -5.53 7.26 5.11
C GLN A 120 -4.53 8.25 5.68
N GLU A 121 -3.50 8.57 4.90
CA GLU A 121 -2.63 9.70 5.22
C GLU A 121 -3.18 11.00 4.64
N SER A 122 -2.93 12.11 5.33
CA SER A 122 -3.17 13.45 4.81
C SER A 122 -4.62 13.70 4.37
N LEU A 123 -5.60 13.25 5.16
CA LEU A 123 -7.01 13.45 4.83
C LEU A 123 -7.38 14.93 4.92
N PHE A 124 -6.89 15.62 5.95
CA PHE A 124 -7.15 17.05 6.16
C PHE A 124 -5.88 17.89 6.10
N PHE A 125 -4.73 17.36 6.56
CA PHE A 125 -3.46 18.07 6.58
C PHE A 125 -2.28 17.15 6.28
N GLY A 126 -1.30 17.66 5.52
CA GLY A 126 -0.05 16.94 5.26
C GLY A 126 0.18 16.53 3.81
N HIS A 127 -0.78 16.75 2.91
CA HIS A 127 -0.67 16.26 1.53
C HIS A 127 0.53 16.85 0.79
N SER A 128 0.68 18.18 0.85
CA SER A 128 1.77 18.90 0.22
C SER A 128 2.87 19.32 1.21
N GLY A 129 2.88 18.73 2.42
CA GLY A 129 3.83 19.05 3.49
C GLY A 129 3.16 19.32 4.85
N MET A 130 4.00 19.39 5.89
CA MET A 130 3.58 19.61 7.28
C MET A 130 2.66 20.83 7.44
N ASP A 131 1.57 20.66 8.19
CA ASP A 131 0.53 21.67 8.46
C ASP A 131 -0.18 22.23 7.22
N LYS A 132 0.12 21.74 6.02
CA LYS A 132 -0.54 22.21 4.80
C LYS A 132 -1.89 21.53 4.66
N PRO A 133 -2.98 22.28 4.51
CA PRO A 133 -4.30 21.69 4.32
C PRO A 133 -4.33 20.91 3.00
N THR A 134 -4.87 19.71 3.05
CA THR A 134 -5.12 18.89 1.85
C THR A 134 -6.14 19.60 0.96
N PRO A 135 -5.93 19.72 -0.36
CA PRO A 135 -6.87 20.40 -1.25
C PRO A 135 -8.29 19.84 -1.17
N LYS A 136 -9.32 20.69 -1.18
CA LYS A 136 -10.72 20.27 -1.00
C LYS A 136 -11.20 19.23 -2.01
N ALA A 137 -10.71 19.32 -3.26
CA ALA A 137 -11.01 18.33 -4.29
C ALA A 137 -10.53 16.93 -3.87
N GLU A 138 -9.29 16.83 -3.39
CA GLU A 138 -8.73 15.57 -2.92
C GLU A 138 -9.43 15.06 -1.65
N GLN A 139 -9.72 15.94 -0.68
CA GLN A 139 -10.50 15.56 0.50
C GLN A 139 -11.83 14.91 0.08
N LYS A 140 -12.53 15.48 -0.90
CA LYS A 140 -13.80 14.96 -1.42
C LYS A 140 -13.63 13.56 -2.02
N GLU A 141 -12.56 13.32 -2.79
CA GLU A 141 -12.27 12.00 -3.36
C GLU A 141 -11.95 10.97 -2.29
N LEU A 142 -11.06 11.30 -1.36
CA LEU A 142 -10.68 10.42 -0.25
C LEU A 142 -11.90 10.07 0.59
N LEU A 143 -12.69 11.07 1.01
CA LEU A 143 -13.92 10.87 1.78
C LEU A 143 -14.94 9.99 1.05
N ALA A 144 -15.03 10.04 -0.29
CA ALA A 144 -15.93 9.16 -1.03
C ALA A 144 -15.57 7.69 -0.82
N TYR A 145 -14.28 7.34 -0.88
CA TYR A 145 -13.82 5.98 -0.60
C TYR A 145 -13.89 5.60 0.88
N LEU A 146 -13.56 6.51 1.81
CA LEU A 146 -13.61 6.21 3.23
C LEU A 146 -15.04 5.98 3.72
N ARG A 147 -16.01 6.77 3.23
CA ARG A 147 -17.44 6.53 3.47
C ARG A 147 -17.89 5.20 2.86
N PHE A 148 -17.40 4.87 1.67
CA PHE A 148 -17.67 3.58 1.05
C PHE A 148 -17.14 2.43 1.92
N ALA A 149 -15.88 2.47 2.38
CA ALA A 149 -15.32 1.48 3.31
C ALA A 149 -16.13 1.38 4.61
N LYS A 150 -16.52 2.52 5.20
CA LYS A 150 -17.32 2.56 6.44
C LYS A 150 -18.67 1.85 6.29
N ARG A 151 -19.34 1.98 5.13
CA ARG A 151 -20.60 1.25 4.82
C ARG A 151 -20.43 -0.28 4.82
N PHE A 152 -19.21 -0.79 4.61
CA PHE A 152 -18.87 -2.22 4.71
C PHE A 152 -18.27 -2.60 6.07
N GLY A 153 -18.49 -1.79 7.11
CA GLY A 153 -18.06 -2.08 8.47
C GLY A 153 -16.54 -2.00 8.68
N LYS A 154 -15.82 -1.28 7.83
CA LYS A 154 -14.36 -1.14 7.94
C LYS A 154 -13.98 -0.04 8.92
N TRP A 155 -12.93 -0.30 9.70
CA TRP A 155 -12.28 0.75 10.49
C TRP A 155 -11.56 1.73 9.57
N ILE A 156 -11.65 3.00 9.92
CA ILE A 156 -10.98 4.10 9.21
C ILE A 156 -10.00 4.70 10.19
N LEU A 157 -8.71 4.62 9.86
CA LEU A 157 -7.64 5.27 10.61
C LEU A 157 -7.09 6.42 9.77
N VAL A 158 -6.94 7.60 10.35
CA VAL A 158 -6.45 8.78 9.64
C VAL A 158 -5.17 9.25 10.30
N THR A 159 -4.15 9.53 9.49
CA THR A 159 -2.89 10.14 9.92
C THR A 159 -2.74 11.47 9.19
N ASP A 160 -2.94 12.58 9.90
CA ASP A 160 -2.62 13.91 9.38
C ASP A 160 -1.27 14.39 9.93
N TYR A 161 -0.53 15.12 9.10
CA TYR A 161 0.80 15.61 9.47
C TYR A 161 0.72 17.07 9.93
N CYS A 162 0.48 17.23 11.23
CA CYS A 162 0.42 18.52 11.90
C CYS A 162 1.61 18.69 12.85
N LYS A 163 2.11 19.92 13.01
CA LYS A 163 3.06 20.29 14.05
C LYS A 163 2.32 20.81 15.28
N ASP A 164 2.86 20.47 16.44
CA ASP A 164 2.50 21.16 17.66
C ASP A 164 3.18 22.54 17.67
N LYS A 165 2.43 23.60 18.00
CA LYS A 165 2.98 24.96 18.09
C LYS A 165 3.94 25.13 19.29
N LYS A 166 3.97 24.17 20.22
CA LYS A 166 4.75 24.25 21.48
C LYS A 166 6.09 23.48 21.47
N LYS A 167 6.59 23.05 20.31
CA LYS A 167 7.91 22.43 20.17
C LYS A 167 8.71 23.03 19.02
#